data_AF-A0A9E0BBM4-F1
#
_entry.id   AF-A0A9E0BBM4-F1
#
_cell.length_a   1.000
_cell.length_b   1.000
_cell.length_c   1.000
_cell.angle_alpha   90.00
_cell.angle_beta   90.00
_cell.angle_gamma   90.00
#
_symmetry.space_group_name_H-M   'P 1'
#
loop_
_entity.id
_entity.type
_entity.pdbx_description
1 polymer ?
#
loop_
_entity_poly.entity_id
_entity_poly.type
_entity_poly.pdbx_seq_one_letter_code
_entity_poly.pdbx_strand_id
1 'polypeptide(L)' 'MSENDFRKQLLLNEFKTLSKGKNKEEIVPLIFALSQKAKQAGIQFTRQDCELIYKQIVPGGNPPEG' A
#
# COMPACT_ATOMS: atom_id res chain seq x y z
N MET A 1 19.84 -5.31 -2.32
CA MET A 1 18.56 -4.61 -2.05
C MET A 1 18.91 -3.17 -1.73
N SER A 2 18.36 -2.19 -2.46
CA SER A 2 18.65 -0.77 -2.22
C SER A 2 18.02 -0.33 -0.90
N GLU A 3 18.58 0.70 -0.26
CA GLU A 3 17.96 1.35 0.90
C GLU A 3 16.53 1.82 0.58
N ASN A 4 16.29 2.27 -0.67
CA ASN A 4 14.96 2.67 -1.12
C ASN A 4 13.98 1.47 -1.17
N ASP A 5 14.44 0.32 -1.66
CA ASP A 5 13.64 -0.91 -1.68
C ASP A 5 13.29 -1.37 -0.26
N PHE A 6 14.23 -1.25 0.68
CA PHE A 6 13.99 -1.58 2.08
C PHE A 6 12.93 -0.68 2.71
N ARG A 7 13.06 0.65 2.55
CA ARG A 7 12.08 1.60 3.07
C ARG A 7 10.69 1.40 2.45
N LYS A 8 10.63 1.08 1.15
CA LYS A 8 9.38 0.73 0.46
C LYS A 8 8.73 -0.50 1.07
N GLN A 9 9.49 -1.59 1.26
CA GLN A 9 8.99 -2.82 1.88
C GLN A 9 8.51 -2.58 3.31
N LEU A 10 9.19 -1.74 4.08
CA LEU A 10 8.78 -1.37 5.43
C LEU A 10 7.40 -0.70 5.44
N LEU A 11 7.18 0.28 4.55
CA LEU A 11 5.88 0.97 4.42
C LEU A 11 4.75 0.02 4.00
N LEU A 12 5.02 -0.90 3.06
CA LEU A 12 4.04 -1.90 2.62
C LEU A 12 3.67 -2.88 3.76
N ASN A 13 4.66 -3.32 4.54
CA ASN A 13 4.44 -4.20 5.69
C ASN A 13 3.68 -3.52 6.82
N GLU A 14 3.97 -2.24 7.08
CA GLU A 14 3.22 -1.42 8.03
C GLU A 14 1.75 -1.32 7.60
N PHE A 15 1.49 -0.94 6.33
CA PHE A 15 0.15 -0.87 5.79
C PHE A 15 -0.59 -2.20 5.92
N LYS A 16 0.03 -3.32 5.53
CA LYS A 16 -0.57 -4.65 5.61
C LYS A 16 -0.95 -5.04 7.04
N THR A 17 -0.13 -4.66 8.03
CA THR A 17 -0.41 -4.92 9.44
C THR A 17 -1.60 -4.09 9.92
N LEU A 18 -1.63 -2.80 9.56
CA LEU A 18 -2.69 -1.88 9.96
C LEU A 18 -4.03 -2.14 9.27
N SER A 19 -4.02 -2.62 8.02
CA SER A 19 -5.22 -2.88 7.22
C SER A 19 -5.88 -4.22 7.54
N LYS A 20 -5.23 -5.10 8.30
CA LYS A 20 -5.74 -6.43 8.61
C LYS A 20 -7.03 -6.36 9.43
N GLY A 21 -8.11 -6.95 8.91
CA GLY A 21 -9.42 -7.00 9.58
C GLY A 21 -10.19 -5.67 9.56
N LYS A 22 -9.68 -4.65 8.85
CA LYS A 22 -10.36 -3.37 8.64
C LYS A 22 -11.35 -3.47 7.49
N ASN A 23 -12.45 -2.74 7.58
CA ASN A 23 -13.39 -2.61 6.48
C ASN A 23 -12.90 -1.57 5.45
N LYS A 24 -13.62 -1.45 4.32
CA LYS A 24 -13.24 -0.57 3.20
C LYS A 24 -13.13 0.90 3.62
N GLU A 25 -14.06 1.38 4.45
CA GLU A 25 -14.12 2.77 4.92
C GLU A 25 -12.95 3.09 5.84
N GLU A 26 -12.56 2.13 6.69
CA GLU A 26 -11.40 2.27 7.58
C GLU A 26 -10.06 2.17 6.83
N ILE A 27 -10.02 1.51 5.67
CA ILE A 27 -8.77 1.37 4.89
C ILE A 27 -8.46 2.65 4.07
N VAL A 28 -9.47 3.39 3.60
CA VAL A 28 -9.23 4.62 2.81
C VAL A 28 -8.27 5.61 3.52
N PRO A 29 -8.46 5.94 4.81
CA PRO A 29 -7.51 6.77 5.56
C PRO A 29 -6.09 6.16 5.63
N LEU A 30 -5.97 4.84 5.72
CA LEU A 30 -4.67 4.16 5.77
C LEU A 30 -3.92 4.26 4.44
N ILE A 31 -4.62 4.18 3.30
CA ILE A 31 -4.02 4.40 1.97
C ILE A 31 -3.52 5.84 1.86
N PHE A 32 -4.33 6.81 2.32
CA PHE A 32 -3.92 8.20 2.32
C PHE A 32 -2.66 8.41 3.17
N ALA A 33 -2.62 7.88 4.38
CA ALA A 33 -1.44 7.94 5.25
C ALA A 33 -0.20 7.29 4.59
N LEU A 34 -0.36 6.12 3.97
CA LEU A 34 0.71 5.45 3.22
C LEU A 34 1.25 6.32 2.09
N SER A 35 0.36 6.97 1.32
CA SER A 35 0.75 7.85 0.21
C SER A 35 1.55 9.07 0.70
N GLN A 36 1.18 9.66 1.84
CA GLN A 36 1.90 10.78 2.42
C GLN A 36 3.28 10.35 2.93
N LYS A 37 3.37 9.22 3.64
CA LYS A 37 4.65 8.67 4.11
C LYS A 37 5.59 8.35 2.95
N ALA A 38 5.09 7.71 1.90
CA ALA A 38 5.87 7.40 0.71
C ALA A 38 6.38 8.67 0.02
N LYS A 39 5.53 9.70 -0.14
CA LYS A 39 5.92 11.00 -0.70
C LYS A 39 7.03 11.66 0.13
N GLN A 40 6.90 11.68 1.46
CA GLN A 40 7.91 12.26 2.36
C GLN A 40 9.24 11.48 2.31
N ALA A 41 9.18 10.18 2.12
CA ALA A 41 10.35 9.32 2.01
C ALA A 41 10.97 9.31 0.59
N GLY A 42 10.40 10.03 -0.39
CA GLY A 42 10.85 10.01 -1.78
C GLY A 42 10.65 8.64 -2.46
N ILE A 43 9.66 7.87 -2.01
CA ILE A 43 9.35 6.53 -2.51
C ILE A 43 8.23 6.62 -3.54
N GLN A 44 8.50 6.05 -4.72
CA GLN A 44 7.49 5.88 -5.76
C GLN A 44 7.01 4.42 -5.77
N PHE A 45 5.70 4.24 -5.66
CA PHE A 45 5.06 2.95 -5.85
C PHE A 45 4.93 2.64 -7.34
N THR A 46 5.28 1.41 -7.70
CA THR A 46 5.06 0.84 -9.03
C THR A 46 3.62 0.36 -9.16
N ARG A 47 3.19 0.02 -10.38
CA ARG A 47 1.89 -0.63 -10.60
C ARG A 47 1.72 -1.92 -9.78
N GLN A 48 2.77 -2.74 -9.69
CA GLN A 48 2.77 -3.97 -8.89
C GLN A 48 2.57 -3.70 -7.40
N ASP A 49 3.20 -2.64 -6.87
CA ASP A 49 3.01 -2.22 -5.48
C ASP A 49 1.54 -1.83 -5.21
N CYS A 50 0.95 -1.06 -6.13
CA CYS A 50 -0.46 -0.65 -6.05
C CYS A 50 -1.42 -1.85 -6.15
N GLU A 51 -1.13 -2.84 -6.99
CA GLU A 51 -1.91 -4.08 -7.11
C GLU A 51 -1.85 -4.91 -5.81
N LEU A 52 -0.69 -4.96 -5.15
CA LEU A 52 -0.55 -5.61 -3.84
C LEU A 52 -1.41 -4.92 -2.79
N ILE A 53 -1.39 -3.58 -2.75
CA ILE A 53 -2.24 -2.79 -1.85
C ILE A 53 -3.72 -3.05 -2.15
N TYR A 54 -4.12 -3.03 -3.43
CA TYR A 54 -5.50 -3.26 -3.85
C TYR A 54 -6.01 -4.65 -3.43
N LYS A 55 -5.21 -5.72 -3.62
CA LYS A 55 -5.57 -7.08 -3.22
C LYS A 55 -5.78 -7.23 -1.70
N GLN A 56 -5.12 -6.40 -0.89
CA GLN A 56 -5.37 -6.38 0.57
C GLN A 56 -6.73 -5.76 0.93
N ILE A 57 -7.23 -4.84 0.09
CA ILE A 57 -8.48 -4.11 0.32
C ILE A 57 -9.67 -4.87 -0.25
N VAL A 58 -9.48 -5.49 -1.42
CA VAL A 58 -10.49 -6.23 -2.17
C VAL A 58 -10.00 -7.67 -2.36
N PRO A 59 -10.20 -8.55 -1.36
CA PRO A 59 -9.85 -9.96 -1.51
C PRO A 59 -10.66 -10.59 -2.64
N GLY A 60 -9.97 -11.06 -3.69
CA GLY A 60 -10.57 -11.64 -4.88
C GLY A 60 -10.99 -10.64 -5.98
N GLY A 61 -10.72 -9.34 -5.80
CA GLY A 61 -10.95 -8.34 -6.84
C GLY A 61 -9.82 -8.36 -7.87
N ASN A 62 -10.17 -8.30 -9.16
CA ASN A 62 -9.19 -7.95 -10.18
C ASN A 62 -8.89 -6.44 -10.09
N PRO A 63 -7.62 -6.01 -10.20
CA PRO A 63 -7.30 -4.60 -10.38
C PRO A 63 -8.00 -4.09 -11.65
N PRO A 64 -8.48 -2.84 -11.69
CA PRO A 64 -9.11 -2.30 -12.88
C PRO A 64 -8.13 -2.37 -14.07
N GLU A 65 -8.60 -2.93 -15.18
CA GLU A 65 -7.89 -2.88 -16.47
C GLU A 65 -7.97 -1.44 -16.94
N GLY A 66 -6.88 -0.70 -16.76
CA GLY A 66 -6.72 0.69 -17.21
C GLY A 66 -6.55 0.80 -18.72
#